data_AF-A0A7H9HKW3-F1
#
_entry.id   AF-A0A7H9HKW3-F1
#
_cell.length_a   1.000
_cell.length_b   1.000
_cell.length_c   1.000
_cell.angle_alpha   90.00
_cell.angle_beta   90.00
_cell.angle_gamma   90.00
#
_symmetry.space_group_name_H-M   'P 1'
#
loop_
_entity.id
_entity.type
_entity.pdbx_description
1 polymer ?
#
loop_
_entity_poly.entity_id
_entity_poly.type
_entity_poly.pdbx_seq_one_letter_code
_entity_poly.pdbx_strand_id
1 'polypeptide(L)'
;MVHEYTLLPEGLRENITHLAPHEIFENLHTIIHDESNDVPEVYEHFEYEQQLDKSLLSGSSVVGLGFGLMSPVLGMCTSMGIGLMNGGPLTIMWGFPICGFFSFLCASSLGEVVSKYPMELHGASAMIAPESIKRICSWLTGWMSLLGNWFMSIGVTFAGGQLIISLIAMNDSHTISDSRLGVYTVLVYYAVVTVVGVVNLSYARYVELINKVCIYWIVYAVLFIDVLLLLFHRHRFRSLFYALFHFDNSLSGYKSAFLSFIIGFQQSNFTLQGFSMLPALADEVKKPEKDIPRGMSSAVLISTTLGIIFLFPIMLILPDLGNLFDNNKVLPIVNIFTESTDSTFVSVFLILLILGNLFFSGIGSITTSSRAVYSFGRDHAIPFHSIWTYVDPCSESKVPKYAVLLSMGVSYILGLLPLVSTAAFNAFIGCAVLCLCSATLIPLILVLLTGRRTLRNAPIKIKYKIGWVVNIGSVVWLLLSMLSVCLPPQIPVTAKTMNYALVVFVACFISIIILYFRWGNVNFQLPLVDKLNKDNTTMEAGETECEQKSHLSAGLEMFQQFEGQSSAKSISDSSQQSPSDESYDLGVSKLGTL
;
A
#
# COMPACT_ATOMS: atom_id res chain seq x y z
N MET A 1 33.14 14.81 11.03
CA MET A 1 33.10 13.33 11.15
C MET A 1 34.00 12.62 10.12
N VAL A 2 35.22 13.11 9.85
CA VAL A 2 36.15 12.47 8.88
C VAL A 2 37.50 12.10 9.52
N HIS A 3 37.72 12.44 10.81
CA HIS A 3 39.00 12.19 11.48
C HIS A 3 38.99 11.14 12.62
N GLU A 4 37.86 10.48 12.87
CA GLU A 4 37.77 9.40 13.88
C GLU A 4 37.58 7.99 13.27
N TYR A 5 37.61 7.88 11.94
CA TYR A 5 37.40 6.59 11.24
C TYR A 5 38.56 5.60 11.38
N THR A 6 39.70 6.01 11.93
CA THR A 6 40.94 5.21 11.98
C THR A 6 41.13 4.44 13.29
N LEU A 7 40.19 4.49 14.24
CA LEU A 7 40.33 3.87 15.56
C LEU A 7 39.43 2.64 15.79
N LEU A 8 38.73 2.13 14.78
CA LEU A 8 37.87 0.95 14.91
C LEU A 8 38.55 -0.32 14.37
N PRO A 9 38.47 -1.47 15.07
CA PRO A 9 39.06 -2.74 14.63
C PRO A 9 38.52 -3.21 13.27
N GLU A 10 39.39 -3.78 12.42
CA GLU A 10 39.08 -4.15 11.03
C GLU A 10 37.84 -5.05 10.87
N GLY A 11 37.55 -5.93 11.83
CA GLY A 11 36.37 -6.80 11.80
C GLY A 11 35.02 -6.10 11.95
N LEU A 12 34.98 -4.84 12.39
CA LEU A 12 33.75 -4.02 12.47
C LEU A 12 33.57 -3.13 11.23
N ARG A 13 34.62 -2.91 10.43
CA ARG A 13 34.54 -2.15 9.17
C ARG A 13 33.84 -2.94 8.07
N GLU A 14 34.08 -4.26 7.98
CA GLU A 14 33.47 -5.11 6.95
C GLU A 14 31.96 -5.35 7.16
N ASN A 15 31.46 -5.28 8.39
CA ASN A 15 30.03 -5.45 8.67
C ASN A 15 29.20 -4.16 8.50
N ILE A 16 29.84 -2.99 8.40
CA ILE A 16 29.14 -1.69 8.26
C ILE A 16 28.97 -1.32 6.78
N THR A 17 29.74 -1.92 5.86
CA THR A 17 29.63 -1.67 4.42
C THR A 17 28.43 -2.34 3.73
N HIS A 18 27.69 -3.20 4.42
CA HIS A 18 26.55 -3.98 3.88
C HIS A 18 25.15 -3.43 4.24
N LEU A 19 25.03 -2.20 4.73
CA LEU A 19 23.73 -1.56 4.96
C LEU A 19 23.45 -0.45 3.94
N ALA A 20 23.43 -0.81 2.65
CA ALA A 20 22.78 0.03 1.66
C ALA A 20 21.25 -0.23 1.72
N PRO A 21 20.38 0.81 1.77
CA PRO A 21 18.93 0.62 1.85
C PRO A 21 18.38 -0.26 0.72
N HIS A 22 18.95 -0.17 -0.49
CA HIS A 22 18.54 -0.98 -1.64
C HIS A 22 18.80 -2.48 -1.43
N GLU A 23 19.95 -2.86 -0.84
CA GLU A 23 20.28 -4.25 -0.53
C GLU A 23 19.37 -4.79 0.58
N ILE A 24 18.96 -3.96 1.55
CA ILE A 24 18.01 -4.38 2.58
C ILE A 24 16.64 -4.70 1.97
N PHE A 25 16.17 -3.88 1.03
CA PHE A 25 14.90 -4.11 0.34
C PHE A 25 14.95 -5.31 -0.61
N GLU A 26 16.05 -5.48 -1.36
CA GLU A 26 16.25 -6.67 -2.18
C GLU A 26 16.35 -7.93 -1.32
N ASN A 27 17.22 -7.94 -0.30
CA ASN A 27 17.36 -9.08 0.61
C ASN A 27 16.03 -9.45 1.30
N LEU A 28 15.23 -8.46 1.72
CA LEU A 28 13.91 -8.72 2.31
C LEU A 28 12.95 -9.34 1.28
N HIS A 29 12.94 -8.82 0.05
CA HIS A 29 12.15 -9.37 -1.05
C HIS A 29 12.57 -10.83 -1.36
N THR A 30 13.88 -11.12 -1.43
CA THR A 30 14.41 -12.48 -1.66
C THR A 30 14.17 -13.44 -0.49
N ILE A 31 14.14 -12.93 0.76
CA ILE A 31 13.83 -13.76 1.94
C ILE A 31 12.37 -14.21 1.91
N ILE A 32 11.45 -13.29 1.58
CA ILE A 32 10.00 -13.52 1.59
C ILE A 32 9.55 -14.32 0.37
N HIS A 33 10.05 -13.97 -0.81
CA HIS A 33 9.68 -14.59 -2.06
C HIS A 33 10.49 -15.84 -2.35
N ASP A 34 9.85 -16.78 -3.03
CA ASP A 34 10.48 -18.03 -3.46
C ASP A 34 10.77 -17.94 -4.96
N GLU A 35 12.05 -17.83 -5.32
CA GLU A 35 12.53 -17.76 -6.71
C GLU A 35 12.76 -19.15 -7.33
N SER A 36 12.16 -20.22 -6.78
CA SER A 36 12.32 -21.56 -7.37
C SER A 36 11.79 -21.59 -8.83
N ASN A 37 12.70 -21.64 -9.80
CA ASN A 37 12.40 -21.73 -11.25
C ASN A 37 11.71 -23.06 -11.65
N ASP A 38 11.52 -23.99 -10.73
CA ASP A 38 11.02 -25.35 -11.01
C ASP A 38 9.49 -25.46 -11.14
N VAL A 39 8.72 -24.37 -10.97
CA VAL A 39 7.26 -24.37 -11.19
C VAL A 39 6.90 -23.31 -12.21
N PRO A 40 6.22 -23.65 -13.31
CA PRO A 40 5.82 -22.69 -14.33
C PRO A 40 4.93 -21.60 -13.70
N GLU A 41 5.33 -20.34 -13.90
CA GLU A 41 4.55 -19.18 -13.48
C GLU A 41 3.23 -19.17 -14.26
N VAL A 42 2.09 -19.19 -13.56
CA VAL A 42 0.77 -19.15 -14.20
C VAL A 42 0.00 -17.97 -13.63
N TYR A 43 -0.36 -17.01 -14.46
CA TYR A 43 -1.32 -15.96 -14.13
C TYR A 43 -2.52 -16.04 -15.06
N GLU A 44 -3.71 -15.69 -14.57
CA GLU A 44 -4.93 -15.82 -15.36
C GLU A 44 -5.09 -14.66 -16.34
N HIS A 45 -5.33 -14.99 -17.60
CA HIS A 45 -5.78 -14.06 -18.63
C HIS A 45 -7.31 -14.03 -18.63
N PHE A 46 -7.90 -12.88 -18.91
CA PHE A 46 -9.35 -12.69 -18.86
C PHE A 46 -9.91 -12.38 -20.26
N GLU A 47 -11.10 -12.91 -20.56
CA GLU A 47 -11.80 -12.73 -21.83
C GLU A 47 -12.48 -11.35 -21.88
N TYR A 48 -11.71 -10.28 -22.11
CA TYR A 48 -12.27 -8.98 -22.50
C TYR A 48 -11.33 -8.22 -23.42
N GLU A 49 -11.92 -7.36 -24.26
CA GLU A 49 -11.15 -6.46 -25.11
C GLU A 49 -10.47 -5.41 -24.23
N GLN A 50 -9.15 -5.48 -24.12
CA GLN A 50 -8.37 -4.54 -23.33
C GLN A 50 -8.24 -3.22 -24.08
N GLN A 51 -9.08 -2.25 -23.72
CA GLN A 51 -9.16 -0.96 -24.42
C GLN A 51 -8.16 0.08 -23.90
N LEU A 52 -7.68 -0.05 -22.66
CA LEU A 52 -6.65 0.82 -22.10
C LEU A 52 -5.27 0.37 -22.57
N ASP A 53 -4.39 1.35 -22.78
CA ASP A 53 -3.05 1.10 -23.29
C ASP A 53 -2.13 0.61 -22.16
N LYS A 54 -1.76 -0.68 -22.21
CA LYS A 54 -0.81 -1.33 -21.30
C LYS A 54 0.52 -0.58 -21.20
N SER A 55 0.87 0.25 -22.19
CA SER A 55 2.15 0.95 -22.21
C SER A 55 2.18 2.27 -21.44
N LEU A 56 1.03 2.73 -20.92
CA LEU A 56 0.91 4.01 -20.21
C LEU A 56 1.69 4.04 -18.90
N LEU A 57 1.78 2.92 -18.16
CA LEU A 57 2.47 2.89 -16.87
C LEU A 57 3.61 1.87 -16.85
N SER A 58 4.82 2.38 -16.64
CA SER A 58 6.02 1.61 -16.27
C SER A 58 5.99 1.19 -14.80
N GLY A 59 6.64 0.09 -14.42
CA GLY A 59 6.75 -0.35 -13.02
C GLY A 59 7.29 0.73 -12.07
N SER A 60 8.22 1.59 -12.50
CA SER A 60 8.68 2.73 -11.67
C SER A 60 7.62 3.82 -11.50
N SER A 61 6.73 3.98 -12.49
CA SER A 61 5.57 4.87 -12.39
C SER A 61 4.54 4.33 -11.40
N VAL A 62 4.33 3.01 -11.36
CA VAL A 62 3.42 2.36 -10.39
C VAL A 62 3.94 2.55 -8.96
N VAL A 63 5.25 2.37 -8.71
CA VAL A 63 5.87 2.69 -7.42
C VAL A 63 5.66 4.16 -7.06
N GLY A 64 5.92 5.08 -8.00
CA GLY A 64 5.76 6.51 -7.77
C GLY A 64 4.33 6.94 -7.49
N LEU A 65 3.36 6.33 -8.18
CA LEU A 65 1.96 6.53 -7.92
C LEU A 65 1.53 5.98 -6.56
N GLY A 66 1.97 4.78 -6.19
CA GLY A 66 1.71 4.20 -4.86
C GLY A 66 2.25 5.07 -3.74
N PHE A 67 3.48 5.55 -3.92
CA PHE A 67 4.14 6.46 -3.00
C PHE A 67 3.43 7.83 -2.93
N GLY A 68 3.00 8.36 -4.07
CA GLY A 68 2.19 9.58 -4.17
C GLY A 68 0.81 9.45 -3.53
N LEU A 69 0.16 8.28 -3.65
CA LEU A 69 -1.12 7.98 -3.02
C LEU A 69 -1.00 7.99 -1.49
N MET A 70 0.03 7.33 -0.95
CA MET A 70 0.28 7.31 0.50
C MET A 70 0.71 8.68 1.02
N SER A 71 1.48 9.44 0.23
CA SER A 71 1.96 10.80 0.53
C SER A 71 2.26 10.99 2.03
N PRO A 72 3.32 10.36 2.57
CA PRO A 72 3.56 10.28 4.00
C PRO A 72 3.53 11.66 4.66
N VAL A 73 4.10 12.66 4.00
CA VAL A 73 4.11 14.05 4.46
C VAL A 73 2.71 14.62 4.62
N LEU A 74 1.88 14.56 3.58
CA LEU A 74 0.55 15.17 3.58
C LEU A 74 -0.38 14.47 4.58
N GLY A 75 -0.44 13.13 4.52
CA GLY A 75 -1.29 12.32 5.38
C GLY A 75 -0.97 12.57 6.85
N MET A 76 0.31 12.53 7.21
CA MET A 76 0.74 12.78 8.59
C MET A 76 0.46 14.20 9.05
N CYS A 77 0.75 15.21 8.24
CA CYS A 77 0.56 16.62 8.63
C CYS A 77 -0.90 16.97 8.88
N THR A 78 -1.80 16.49 8.01
CA THR A 78 -3.22 16.83 8.07
C THR A 78 -3.97 16.07 9.16
N SER A 79 -3.51 14.88 9.55
CA SER A 79 -4.10 14.08 10.62
C SER A 79 -3.31 14.08 11.94
N MET A 80 -2.25 14.91 12.04
CA MET A 80 -1.35 14.99 13.20
C MET A 80 -2.06 15.29 14.52
N GLY A 81 -3.15 16.06 14.48
CA GLY A 81 -3.93 16.39 15.67
C GLY A 81 -4.42 15.15 16.43
N ILE A 82 -4.82 14.09 15.71
CA ILE A 82 -5.31 12.84 16.32
C ILE A 82 -4.18 12.16 17.11
N GLY A 83 -2.99 12.04 16.51
CA GLY A 83 -1.82 11.44 17.15
C GLY A 83 -1.32 12.24 18.36
N LEU A 84 -1.27 13.57 18.24
CA LEU A 84 -0.81 14.45 19.32
C LEU A 84 -1.73 14.39 20.54
N MET A 85 -3.05 14.36 20.34
CA MET A 85 -4.00 14.27 21.44
C MET A 85 -4.03 12.89 22.11
N ASN A 86 -3.74 11.83 21.34
CA ASN A 86 -3.87 10.45 21.76
C ASN A 86 -2.51 9.77 21.92
N GLY A 87 -1.67 10.35 22.79
CA GLY A 87 -0.40 9.76 23.19
C GLY A 87 0.84 10.47 22.67
N GLY A 88 0.70 11.63 22.02
CA GLY A 88 1.80 12.56 21.78
C GLY A 88 2.95 12.00 20.93
N PRO A 89 4.20 12.44 21.19
CA PRO A 89 5.39 12.03 20.44
C PRO A 89 5.61 10.52 20.38
N LEU A 90 5.42 9.79 21.49
CA LEU A 90 5.59 8.33 21.52
C LEU A 90 4.70 7.64 20.49
N THR A 91 3.43 8.06 20.42
CA THR A 91 2.45 7.41 19.54
C THR A 91 2.70 7.71 18.08
N ILE A 92 3.10 8.95 17.76
CA ILE A 92 3.44 9.33 16.39
C ILE A 92 4.72 8.62 15.93
N MET A 93 5.79 8.64 16.74
CA MET A 93 7.09 8.09 16.36
C MET A 93 7.11 6.57 16.27
N TRP A 94 6.46 5.86 17.20
CA TRP A 94 6.44 4.40 17.20
C TRP A 94 5.22 3.81 16.49
N GLY A 95 4.10 4.53 16.48
CA GLY A 95 2.91 4.10 15.72
C GLY A 95 3.19 4.02 14.23
N PHE A 96 3.98 4.94 13.67
CA PHE A 96 4.31 4.96 12.24
C PHE A 96 5.11 3.73 11.75
N PRO A 97 6.27 3.35 12.32
CA PRO A 97 6.99 2.14 11.92
C PRO A 97 6.19 0.86 12.17
N ILE A 98 5.40 0.79 13.25
CA ILE A 98 4.50 -0.35 13.51
C ILE A 98 3.48 -0.48 12.38
N CYS A 99 2.81 0.62 12.01
CA CYS A 99 1.88 0.65 10.89
C CYS A 99 2.56 0.30 9.57
N GLY A 100 3.79 0.77 9.35
CA GLY A 100 4.60 0.47 8.17
C GLY A 100 4.90 -1.01 8.03
N PHE A 101 5.33 -1.65 9.11
CA PHE A 101 5.60 -3.09 9.13
C PHE A 101 4.36 -3.91 8.80
N PHE A 102 3.23 -3.65 9.47
CA PHE A 102 2.00 -4.42 9.20
C PHE A 102 1.36 -4.08 7.85
N SER A 103 1.44 -2.82 7.40
CA SER A 103 1.01 -2.44 6.04
C SER A 103 1.86 -3.12 4.98
N PHE A 104 3.15 -3.35 5.25
CA PHE A 104 4.01 -4.10 4.35
C PHE A 104 3.59 -5.57 4.28
N LEU A 105 3.27 -6.21 5.41
CA LEU A 105 2.71 -7.57 5.43
C LEU A 105 1.41 -7.65 4.60
N CYS A 106 0.51 -6.67 4.78
CA CYS A 106 -0.71 -6.57 3.98
C CYS A 106 -0.42 -6.41 2.49
N ALA A 107 0.51 -5.52 2.13
CA ALA A 107 0.90 -5.27 0.75
C ALA A 107 1.53 -6.52 0.11
N SER A 108 2.36 -7.27 0.83
CA SER A 108 2.93 -8.53 0.37
C SER A 108 1.86 -9.61 0.19
N SER A 109 0.98 -9.80 1.17
CA SER A 109 -0.08 -10.82 1.08
C SER A 109 -1.09 -10.52 -0.02
N LEU A 110 -1.46 -9.25 -0.18
CA LEU A 110 -2.35 -8.80 -1.24
C LEU A 110 -1.65 -8.83 -2.61
N GLY A 111 -0.35 -8.53 -2.63
CA GLY A 111 0.49 -8.59 -3.82
C GLY A 111 0.55 -9.99 -4.43
N GLU A 112 0.62 -11.04 -3.62
CA GLU A 112 0.55 -12.44 -4.12
C GLU A 112 -0.81 -12.75 -4.79
N VAL A 113 -1.89 -12.21 -4.23
CA VAL A 113 -3.24 -12.34 -4.80
C VAL A 113 -3.35 -11.62 -6.14
N VAL A 114 -2.90 -10.37 -6.20
CA VAL A 114 -2.90 -9.55 -7.43
C VAL A 114 -1.93 -10.09 -8.47
N SER A 115 -0.83 -10.72 -8.05
CA SER A 115 0.10 -11.37 -8.97
C SER A 115 -0.55 -12.55 -9.69
N LYS A 116 -1.35 -13.35 -8.98
CA LYS A 116 -2.09 -14.47 -9.59
C LYS A 116 -3.25 -13.99 -10.46
N TYR A 117 -3.94 -12.95 -9.99
CA TYR A 117 -5.13 -12.36 -10.61
C TYR A 117 -4.88 -10.87 -10.87
N PRO A 118 -4.20 -10.52 -11.99
CA PRO A 118 -3.78 -9.15 -12.28
C PRO A 118 -4.96 -8.30 -12.78
N MET A 119 -5.91 -8.03 -11.87
CA MET A 119 -7.08 -7.18 -12.07
C MET A 119 -7.40 -6.41 -10.78
N GLU A 120 -8.42 -5.55 -10.86
CA GLU A 120 -9.03 -4.96 -9.67
C GLU A 120 -9.50 -6.07 -8.71
N LEU A 121 -9.50 -5.74 -7.42
CA LEU A 121 -9.65 -6.66 -6.30
C LEU A 121 -10.96 -7.47 -6.28
N HIS A 122 -12.03 -6.97 -6.91
CA HIS A 122 -13.27 -7.71 -7.10
C HIS A 122 -13.08 -8.97 -7.95
N GLY A 123 -12.21 -8.91 -8.96
CA GLY A 123 -11.92 -10.03 -9.83
C GLY A 123 -11.12 -11.11 -9.13
N ALA A 124 -10.12 -10.71 -8.34
CA ALA A 124 -9.36 -11.65 -7.51
C ALA A 124 -10.28 -12.35 -6.48
N SER A 125 -11.17 -11.59 -5.84
CA SER A 125 -12.15 -12.15 -4.89
C SER A 125 -13.08 -13.16 -5.55
N ALA A 126 -13.50 -12.91 -6.79
CA ALA A 126 -14.28 -13.86 -7.56
C ALA A 126 -13.52 -15.17 -7.78
N MET A 127 -12.25 -15.11 -8.19
CA MET A 127 -11.51 -16.32 -8.55
C MET A 127 -11.11 -17.19 -7.37
N ILE A 128 -10.98 -16.62 -6.17
CA ILE A 128 -10.63 -17.36 -4.96
C ILE A 128 -11.88 -17.93 -4.27
N ALA A 129 -13.03 -17.25 -4.37
CA ALA A 129 -14.24 -17.64 -3.67
C ALA A 129 -14.82 -18.97 -4.18
N PRO A 130 -15.42 -19.79 -3.29
CA PRO A 130 -16.22 -20.95 -3.69
C PRO A 130 -17.37 -20.56 -4.62
N GLU A 131 -17.73 -21.45 -5.55
CA GLU A 131 -18.75 -21.20 -6.59
C GLU A 131 -20.10 -20.68 -6.04
N SER A 132 -20.51 -21.14 -4.85
CA SER A 132 -21.77 -20.71 -4.22
C SER A 132 -21.79 -19.26 -3.76
N ILE A 133 -20.63 -18.68 -3.43
CA ILE A 133 -20.52 -17.30 -2.88
C ILE A 133 -19.66 -16.37 -3.75
N LYS A 134 -19.11 -16.87 -4.85
CA LYS A 134 -18.23 -16.13 -5.76
C LYS A 134 -18.80 -14.79 -6.21
N ARG A 135 -20.07 -14.77 -6.62
CA ARG A 135 -20.74 -13.55 -7.10
C ARG A 135 -20.90 -12.49 -5.99
N ILE A 136 -21.34 -12.89 -4.79
CA ILE A 136 -21.58 -11.94 -3.69
C ILE A 136 -20.27 -11.42 -3.09
N CYS A 137 -19.25 -12.27 -2.96
CA CYS A 137 -17.92 -11.84 -2.48
C CYS A 137 -17.29 -10.83 -3.43
N SER A 138 -17.32 -11.10 -4.74
CA SER A 138 -16.81 -10.18 -5.77
C SER A 138 -17.56 -8.84 -5.75
N TRP A 139 -18.90 -8.87 -5.67
CA TRP A 139 -19.72 -7.67 -5.59
C TRP A 139 -19.40 -6.81 -4.36
N LEU A 140 -19.30 -7.43 -3.17
CA LEU A 140 -18.96 -6.73 -1.94
C LEU A 140 -17.56 -6.12 -2.03
N THR A 141 -16.56 -6.88 -2.50
CA THR A 141 -15.20 -6.37 -2.67
C THR A 141 -15.16 -5.17 -3.62
N GLY A 142 -15.82 -5.26 -4.78
CA GLY A 142 -15.81 -4.19 -5.79
C GLY A 142 -16.45 -2.90 -5.31
N TRP A 143 -17.63 -2.98 -4.67
CA TRP A 143 -18.27 -1.78 -4.12
C TRP A 143 -17.49 -1.18 -2.95
N MET A 144 -16.93 -2.01 -2.07
CA MET A 144 -16.10 -1.52 -0.98
C MET A 144 -14.82 -0.86 -1.49
N SER A 145 -14.19 -1.43 -2.51
CA SER A 145 -13.03 -0.82 -3.17
C SER A 145 -13.40 0.52 -3.81
N LEU A 146 -14.52 0.57 -4.55
CA LEU A 146 -14.97 1.78 -5.25
C LEU A 146 -15.33 2.92 -4.27
N LEU A 147 -16.15 2.63 -3.25
CA LEU A 147 -16.49 3.62 -2.22
C LEU A 147 -15.26 4.08 -1.45
N GLY A 148 -14.37 3.14 -1.12
CA GLY A 148 -13.10 3.43 -0.46
C GLY A 148 -12.24 4.39 -1.29
N ASN A 149 -12.07 4.13 -2.58
CA ASN A 149 -11.34 5.01 -3.50
C ASN A 149 -11.95 6.42 -3.56
N TRP A 150 -13.28 6.53 -3.72
CA TRP A 150 -13.95 7.83 -3.76
C TRP A 150 -13.80 8.61 -2.46
N PHE A 151 -14.12 8.01 -1.31
CA PHE A 151 -14.05 8.69 -0.02
C PHE A 151 -12.62 9.06 0.35
N MET A 152 -11.65 8.22 -0.02
CA MET A 152 -10.23 8.51 0.20
C MET A 152 -9.77 9.68 -0.66
N SER A 153 -10.17 9.72 -1.94
CA SER A 153 -9.87 10.84 -2.85
C SER A 153 -10.44 12.18 -2.34
N ILE A 154 -11.68 12.15 -1.82
CA ILE A 154 -12.31 13.30 -1.16
C ILE A 154 -11.50 13.73 0.06
N GLY A 155 -11.08 12.77 0.89
CA GLY A 155 -10.26 13.03 2.09
C GLY A 155 -8.96 13.76 1.76
N VAL A 156 -8.17 13.25 0.81
CA VAL A 156 -6.89 13.86 0.39
C VAL A 156 -7.10 15.28 -0.12
N THR A 157 -8.02 15.46 -1.07
CA THR A 157 -8.24 16.75 -1.72
C THR A 157 -8.83 17.79 -0.76
N PHE A 158 -9.67 17.36 0.20
CA PHE A 158 -10.21 18.21 1.25
C PHE A 158 -9.15 18.61 2.28
N ALA A 159 -8.29 17.67 2.69
CA ALA A 159 -7.16 17.95 3.58
C ALA A 159 -6.22 19.00 2.98
N GLY A 160 -6.01 18.92 1.66
CA GLY A 160 -5.31 19.94 0.89
C GLY A 160 -5.98 21.31 0.93
N GLY A 161 -7.30 21.37 0.71
CA GLY A 161 -8.07 22.61 0.83
C GLY A 161 -7.98 23.23 2.23
N GLN A 162 -8.05 22.41 3.30
CA GLN A 162 -7.87 22.86 4.68
C GLN A 162 -6.48 23.43 4.94
N LEU A 163 -5.45 22.83 4.34
CA LEU A 163 -4.06 23.30 4.48
C LEU A 163 -3.84 24.65 3.77
N ILE A 164 -4.46 24.87 2.60
CA ILE A 164 -4.45 26.17 1.91
C ILE A 164 -5.20 27.23 2.74
N ILE A 165 -6.37 26.91 3.28
CA ILE A 165 -7.12 27.84 4.15
C ILE A 165 -6.34 28.16 5.42
N SER A 166 -5.66 27.19 6.02
CA SER A 166 -4.82 27.39 7.20
C SER A 166 -3.69 28.38 6.93
N LEU A 167 -3.08 28.35 5.74
CA LEU A 167 -2.07 29.34 5.34
C LEU A 167 -2.62 30.75 5.23
N ILE A 168 -3.83 30.90 4.66
CA ILE A 168 -4.48 32.21 4.53
C ILE A 168 -4.84 32.75 5.91
N ALA A 169 -5.42 31.91 6.76
CA ALA A 169 -5.85 32.27 8.12
C ALA A 169 -4.66 32.62 9.04
N MET A 170 -3.49 32.04 8.80
CA MET A 170 -2.26 32.36 9.52
C MET A 170 -1.75 33.78 9.20
N ASN A 171 -1.85 34.22 7.94
CA ASN A 171 -1.35 35.53 7.53
C ASN A 171 -2.35 36.67 7.81
N ASP A 172 -3.66 36.38 7.78
CA ASP A 172 -4.70 37.35 8.08
C ASP A 172 -5.88 36.70 8.81
N SER A 173 -5.83 36.76 10.15
CA SER A 173 -6.81 36.14 11.04
C SER A 173 -8.19 36.82 11.03
N HIS A 174 -8.28 38.05 10.50
CA HIS A 174 -9.52 38.83 10.41
C HIS A 174 -10.24 38.67 9.07
N THR A 175 -9.53 38.26 8.01
CA THR A 175 -10.12 38.10 6.68
C THR A 175 -11.16 36.97 6.59
N ILE A 176 -11.03 35.91 7.40
CA ILE A 176 -11.99 34.78 7.41
C ILE A 176 -12.76 34.75 8.73
N SER A 177 -14.05 35.11 8.68
CA SER A 177 -14.96 34.95 9.81
C SER A 177 -15.27 33.47 10.06
N ASP A 178 -15.46 33.09 11.33
CA ASP A 178 -15.76 31.69 11.72
C ASP A 178 -16.98 31.13 10.98
N SER A 179 -17.99 31.98 10.76
CA SER A 179 -19.22 31.63 10.04
C SER A 179 -19.01 31.29 8.56
N ARG A 180 -17.92 31.77 7.93
CA ARG A 180 -17.64 31.57 6.51
C ARG A 180 -16.50 30.58 6.24
N LEU A 181 -15.78 30.16 7.28
CA LEU A 181 -14.63 29.25 7.17
C LEU A 181 -14.98 27.96 6.40
N GLY A 182 -16.13 27.34 6.72
CA GLY A 182 -16.59 26.13 6.03
C GLY A 182 -16.84 26.35 4.54
N VAL A 183 -17.45 27.49 4.18
CA VAL A 183 -17.74 27.84 2.77
C VAL A 183 -16.45 28.04 2.00
N TYR A 184 -15.50 28.81 2.53
CA TYR A 184 -14.21 29.03 1.86
C TYR A 184 -13.41 27.72 1.72
N THR A 185 -13.44 26.85 2.73
CA THR A 185 -12.78 25.54 2.67
C THR A 185 -13.36 24.68 1.54
N VAL A 186 -14.68 24.65 1.38
CA VAL A 186 -15.33 23.90 0.30
C VAL A 186 -15.04 24.51 -1.08
N LEU A 187 -14.99 25.83 -1.21
CA LEU A 187 -14.64 26.48 -2.48
C LEU A 187 -13.19 26.18 -2.90
N VAL A 188 -12.25 26.25 -1.96
CA VAL A 188 -10.84 25.88 -2.24
C VAL A 188 -10.73 24.40 -2.55
N TYR A 189 -11.44 23.54 -1.82
CA TYR A 189 -11.52 22.12 -2.12
C TYR A 189 -12.01 21.86 -3.55
N TYR A 190 -13.05 22.56 -4.02
CA TYR A 190 -13.51 22.43 -5.41
C TYR A 190 -12.47 22.88 -6.42
N ALA A 191 -11.72 23.95 -6.13
CA ALA A 191 -10.62 24.37 -6.97
C ALA A 191 -9.53 23.28 -7.04
N VAL A 192 -9.16 22.66 -5.91
CA VAL A 192 -8.19 21.55 -5.87
C VAL A 192 -8.68 20.37 -6.70
N VAL A 193 -9.93 19.90 -6.49
CA VAL A 193 -10.52 18.79 -7.26
C VAL A 193 -10.56 19.12 -8.76
N THR A 194 -10.88 20.37 -9.12
CA THR A 194 -10.91 20.82 -10.52
C THR A 194 -9.52 20.74 -11.15
N VAL A 195 -8.49 21.29 -10.48
CA VAL A 195 -7.11 21.30 -10.99
C VAL A 195 -6.62 19.87 -11.20
N VAL A 196 -6.79 19.03 -10.18
CA VAL A 196 -6.39 17.62 -10.19
C VAL A 196 -7.14 16.82 -11.27
N GLY A 197 -8.44 17.09 -11.43
CA GLY A 197 -9.27 16.46 -12.45
C GLY A 197 -8.91 16.89 -13.87
N VAL A 198 -8.59 18.17 -14.09
CA VAL A 198 -8.12 18.69 -15.38
C VAL A 198 -6.81 18.03 -15.80
N VAL A 199 -5.90 17.77 -14.85
CA VAL A 199 -4.68 17.00 -15.13
C VAL A 199 -5.01 15.59 -15.61
N ASN A 200 -5.95 14.91 -14.96
CA ASN A 200 -6.40 13.57 -15.35
C ASN A 200 -7.13 13.53 -16.72
N LEU A 201 -7.81 14.61 -17.11
CA LEU A 201 -8.56 14.69 -18.37
C LEU A 201 -7.70 15.15 -19.56
N SER A 202 -6.98 16.26 -19.38
CA SER A 202 -6.27 16.95 -20.47
C SER A 202 -4.80 16.55 -20.57
N TYR A 203 -4.20 16.10 -19.46
CA TYR A 203 -2.77 15.81 -19.36
C TYR A 203 -2.49 14.34 -19.01
N ALA A 204 -3.45 13.46 -19.31
CA ALA A 204 -3.35 12.01 -19.07
C ALA A 204 -2.03 11.40 -19.59
N ARG A 205 -1.55 11.81 -20.77
CA ARG A 205 -0.26 11.38 -21.33
C ARG A 205 0.96 11.66 -20.43
N TYR A 206 0.86 12.65 -19.55
CA TYR A 206 1.95 13.05 -18.66
C TYR A 206 1.84 12.40 -17.27
N VAL A 207 0.77 11.64 -16.99
CA VAL A 207 0.59 10.97 -15.69
C VAL A 207 1.79 10.09 -15.35
N GLU A 208 2.37 9.37 -16.33
CA GLU A 208 3.56 8.57 -16.10
C GLU A 208 4.75 9.41 -15.61
N LEU A 209 4.99 10.55 -16.26
CA LEU A 209 6.05 11.50 -15.91
C LEU A 209 5.79 12.13 -14.54
N ILE A 210 4.56 12.54 -14.28
CA ILE A 210 4.13 13.12 -12.99
C ILE A 210 4.41 12.14 -11.85
N ASN A 211 4.09 10.86 -12.01
CA ASN A 211 4.35 9.84 -11.01
C ASN A 211 5.86 9.61 -10.77
N LYS A 212 6.70 9.71 -11.81
CA LYS A 212 8.16 9.63 -11.63
C LYS A 212 8.71 10.86 -10.90
N VAL A 213 8.25 12.05 -11.27
CA VAL A 213 8.63 13.32 -10.60
C VAL A 213 8.16 13.35 -9.15
N CYS A 214 7.00 12.75 -8.86
CA CYS A 214 6.45 12.64 -7.51
C CYS A 214 7.45 12.05 -6.51
N ILE A 215 8.16 10.96 -6.88
CA ILE A 215 9.16 10.33 -6.01
C ILE A 215 10.23 11.34 -5.60
N TYR A 216 10.83 12.00 -6.59
CA TYR A 216 11.87 13.00 -6.34
C TYR A 216 11.34 14.15 -5.50
N TRP A 217 10.16 14.69 -5.86
CA TRP A 217 9.57 15.82 -5.15
C TRP A 217 9.33 15.52 -3.68
N ILE A 218 8.69 14.39 -3.34
CA ILE A 218 8.40 14.06 -1.95
C ILE A 218 9.69 13.85 -1.15
N VAL A 219 10.70 13.15 -1.72
CA VAL A 219 12.00 12.95 -1.06
C VAL A 219 12.69 14.29 -0.80
N TYR A 220 12.78 15.16 -1.79
CA TYR A 220 13.36 16.49 -1.61
C TYR A 220 12.54 17.35 -0.64
N ALA A 221 11.21 17.33 -0.74
CA ALA A 221 10.34 18.07 0.17
C ALA A 221 10.59 17.68 1.63
N VAL A 222 10.72 16.37 1.92
CA VAL A 222 11.06 15.90 3.28
C VAL A 222 12.41 16.41 3.73
N LEU A 223 13.47 16.18 2.94
CA LEU A 223 14.82 16.60 3.32
C LEU A 223 14.93 18.12 3.50
N PHE A 224 14.29 18.91 2.63
CA PHE A 224 14.26 20.36 2.74
C PHE A 224 13.47 20.81 3.96
N ILE A 225 12.28 20.24 4.20
CA ILE A 225 11.47 20.60 5.37
C ILE A 225 12.25 20.31 6.66
N ASP A 226 12.82 19.12 6.78
CA ASP A 226 13.56 18.68 7.96
C ASP A 226 14.78 19.55 8.23
N VAL A 227 15.60 19.81 7.21
CA VAL A 227 16.80 20.66 7.33
C VAL A 227 16.42 22.10 7.68
N LEU A 228 15.43 22.68 7.00
CA LEU A 228 15.02 24.06 7.26
C LEU A 228 14.39 24.22 8.64
N LEU A 229 13.61 23.24 9.10
CA LEU A 229 13.06 23.23 10.45
C LEU A 229 14.16 23.21 11.51
N LEU A 230 15.15 22.33 11.37
CA LEU A 230 16.27 22.27 12.31
C LEU A 230 17.16 23.53 12.27
N LEU A 231 17.32 24.15 11.10
CA LEU A 231 18.15 25.34 10.91
C LEU A 231 17.50 26.62 11.45
N PHE A 232 16.19 26.79 11.23
CA PHE A 232 15.45 27.99 11.60
C PHE A 232 14.74 27.89 12.95
N HIS A 233 14.83 26.75 13.65
CA HIS A 233 14.29 26.62 14.99
C HIS A 233 14.95 27.62 15.95
N ARG A 234 14.15 28.44 16.63
CA ARG A 234 14.66 29.49 17.54
C ARG A 234 14.64 29.09 19.01
N HIS A 235 13.85 28.09 19.37
CA HIS A 235 13.73 27.64 20.75
C HIS A 235 14.73 26.54 21.08
N ARG A 236 14.74 26.09 22.33
CA ARG A 236 15.50 24.90 22.72
C ARG A 236 14.80 23.66 22.19
N PHE A 237 15.56 22.83 21.49
CA PHE A 237 15.14 21.47 21.16
C PHE A 237 14.70 20.72 22.42
N ARG A 238 13.63 19.94 22.27
CA ARG A 238 13.21 18.97 23.28
C ARG A 238 14.28 17.89 23.43
N SER A 239 14.31 17.25 24.60
CA SER A 239 15.21 16.12 24.81
C SER A 239 14.85 14.96 23.86
N LEU A 240 15.85 14.16 23.45
CA LEU A 240 15.62 12.95 22.64
C LEU A 240 14.63 11.99 23.33
N PHE A 241 14.69 11.90 24.65
CA PHE A 241 13.75 11.09 25.43
C PHE A 241 12.31 11.61 25.28
N TYR A 242 12.12 12.92 25.26
CA TYR A 242 10.80 13.51 25.04
C TYR A 242 10.29 13.18 23.63
N ALA A 243 11.09 13.43 22.61
CA ALA A 243 10.68 13.21 21.22
C ALA A 243 10.34 11.75 20.91
N LEU A 244 11.00 10.77 21.55
CA LEU A 244 10.81 9.35 21.27
C LEU A 244 9.86 8.62 22.23
N PHE A 245 9.80 9.05 23.50
CA PHE A 245 9.13 8.27 24.57
C PHE A 245 8.13 9.07 25.39
N HIS A 246 7.95 10.37 25.14
CA HIS A 246 6.93 11.12 25.86
C HIS A 246 5.54 10.70 25.41
N PHE A 247 4.75 10.25 26.38
CA PHE A 247 3.36 9.88 26.19
C PHE A 247 2.46 10.82 26.99
N ASP A 248 1.55 11.50 26.29
CA ASP A 248 0.52 12.33 26.90
C ASP A 248 -0.82 12.06 26.23
N ASN A 249 -1.82 11.70 27.04
CA ASN A 249 -3.19 11.46 26.61
C ASN A 249 -4.21 12.33 27.37
N SER A 250 -3.74 13.37 28.07
CA SER A 250 -4.57 14.30 28.85
C SER A 250 -5.66 14.97 28.01
N LEU A 251 -5.35 15.34 26.77
CA LEU A 251 -6.28 15.95 25.81
C LEU A 251 -7.34 14.98 25.26
N SER A 252 -7.09 13.67 25.30
CA SER A 252 -8.01 12.67 24.77
C SER A 252 -9.15 12.31 25.74
N GLY A 253 -8.93 12.50 27.05
CA GLY A 253 -9.84 12.07 28.11
C GLY A 253 -9.88 10.56 28.40
N TYR A 254 -9.18 9.74 27.61
CA TYR A 254 -9.09 8.30 27.85
C TYR A 254 -8.17 7.96 29.02
N LYS A 255 -8.67 7.16 29.97
CA LYS A 255 -7.87 6.67 31.10
C LYS A 255 -6.88 5.56 30.71
N SER A 256 -7.19 4.79 29.67
CA SER A 256 -6.35 3.69 29.22
C SER A 256 -5.31 4.20 28.22
N ALA A 257 -4.04 4.17 28.62
CA ALA A 257 -2.92 4.51 27.74
C ALA A 257 -2.89 3.65 26.48
N PHE A 258 -3.23 2.36 26.60
CA PHE A 258 -3.29 1.45 25.46
C PHE A 258 -4.36 1.89 24.44
N LEU A 259 -5.58 2.22 24.88
CA LEU A 259 -6.63 2.66 23.96
C LEU A 259 -6.28 4.00 23.30
N SER A 260 -5.73 4.95 24.05
CA SER A 260 -5.21 6.21 23.47
C SER A 260 -4.16 5.91 22.40
N PHE A 261 -3.19 5.02 22.68
CA PHE A 261 -2.18 4.64 21.69
C PHE A 261 -2.81 4.04 20.41
N ILE A 262 -3.82 3.17 20.55
CA ILE A 262 -4.52 2.58 19.40
C ILE A 262 -5.23 3.65 18.54
N ILE A 263 -5.83 4.64 19.18
CA ILE A 263 -6.50 5.76 18.50
C ILE A 263 -5.46 6.70 17.86
N GLY A 264 -4.35 6.98 18.53
CA GLY A 264 -3.34 7.91 18.06
C GLY A 264 -2.58 7.43 16.81
N PHE A 265 -2.33 6.13 16.66
CA PHE A 265 -1.70 5.62 15.42
C PHE A 265 -2.64 5.66 14.20
N GLN A 266 -3.93 5.99 14.37
CA GLN A 266 -4.87 6.15 13.25
C GLN A 266 -4.34 7.08 12.15
N GLN A 267 -3.60 8.13 12.53
CA GLN A 267 -2.86 9.02 11.62
C GLN A 267 -1.95 8.22 10.67
N SER A 268 -1.15 7.32 11.22
CA SER A 268 -0.23 6.46 10.47
C SER A 268 -0.98 5.46 9.59
N ASN A 269 -2.05 4.85 10.12
CA ASN A 269 -2.86 3.90 9.39
C ASN A 269 -3.55 4.53 8.16
N PHE A 270 -4.15 5.72 8.33
CA PHE A 270 -4.76 6.48 7.24
C PHE A 270 -3.76 6.78 6.12
N THR A 271 -2.55 7.21 6.50
CA THR A 271 -1.48 7.58 5.57
C THR A 271 -1.01 6.40 4.72
N LEU A 272 -0.82 5.23 5.33
CA LEU A 272 -0.25 4.07 4.63
C LEU A 272 -1.28 3.21 3.89
N GLN A 273 -2.59 3.49 4.03
CA GLN A 273 -3.65 2.67 3.44
C GLN A 273 -3.67 2.69 1.90
N GLY A 274 -3.01 3.65 1.25
CA GLY A 274 -3.06 3.86 -0.20
C GLY A 274 -2.60 2.67 -1.07
N PHE A 275 -1.86 1.68 -0.53
CA PHE A 275 -1.41 0.52 -1.33
C PHE A 275 -2.57 -0.26 -1.95
N SER A 276 -3.72 -0.32 -1.26
CA SER A 276 -4.87 -1.11 -1.71
C SER A 276 -5.61 -0.51 -2.90
N MET A 277 -5.27 0.72 -3.29
CA MET A 277 -5.88 1.42 -4.42
C MET A 277 -5.17 1.11 -5.76
N LEU A 278 -3.92 0.62 -5.70
CA LEU A 278 -3.11 0.32 -6.88
C LEU A 278 -3.69 -0.78 -7.82
N PRO A 279 -4.34 -1.86 -7.33
CA PRO A 279 -4.88 -2.90 -8.22
C PRO A 279 -5.90 -2.39 -9.25
N ALA A 280 -6.53 -1.25 -9.02
CA ALA A 280 -7.43 -0.63 -10.00
C ALA A 280 -6.73 -0.29 -11.34
N LEU A 281 -5.41 -0.16 -11.35
CA LEU A 281 -4.62 0.20 -12.53
C LEU A 281 -4.11 -0.99 -13.34
N ALA A 282 -4.53 -2.20 -12.99
CA ALA A 282 -4.09 -3.42 -13.68
C ALA A 282 -4.26 -3.36 -15.21
N ASP A 283 -5.29 -2.65 -15.69
CA ASP A 283 -5.57 -2.50 -17.12
C ASP A 283 -4.58 -1.56 -17.87
N GLU A 284 -3.83 -0.69 -17.17
CA GLU A 284 -2.88 0.30 -17.75
C GLU A 284 -1.40 -0.06 -17.59
N VAL A 285 -1.10 -1.16 -16.91
CA VAL A 285 0.27 -1.59 -16.59
C VAL A 285 0.76 -2.63 -17.59
N LYS A 286 2.05 -2.58 -17.96
CA LYS A 286 2.65 -3.53 -18.94
C LYS A 286 2.68 -4.96 -18.42
N LYS A 287 3.17 -5.14 -17.19
CA LYS A 287 3.31 -6.44 -16.50
C LYS A 287 2.59 -6.37 -15.15
N PRO A 288 1.26 -6.27 -15.13
CA PRO A 288 0.49 -6.03 -13.90
C PRO A 288 0.74 -7.11 -12.84
N GLU A 289 1.03 -8.34 -13.25
CA GLU A 289 1.33 -9.49 -12.38
C GLU A 289 2.63 -9.36 -11.58
N LYS A 290 3.57 -8.50 -12.01
CA LYS A 290 4.85 -8.26 -11.33
C LYS A 290 4.99 -6.81 -10.84
N ASP A 291 4.58 -5.84 -11.65
CA ASP A 291 4.79 -4.42 -11.37
C ASP A 291 3.86 -3.87 -10.28
N ILE A 292 2.60 -4.35 -10.19
CA ILE A 292 1.66 -3.88 -9.16
C ILE A 292 2.04 -4.40 -7.77
N PRO A 293 2.31 -5.70 -7.57
CA PRO A 293 2.73 -6.21 -6.26
C PRO A 293 4.04 -5.58 -5.77
N ARG A 294 5.03 -5.41 -6.67
CA ARG A 294 6.29 -4.70 -6.36
C ARG A 294 6.04 -3.23 -6.06
N GLY A 295 5.14 -2.59 -6.82
CA GLY A 295 4.69 -1.22 -6.58
C GLY A 295 4.10 -1.02 -5.19
N MET A 296 3.19 -1.90 -4.78
CA MET A 296 2.53 -1.86 -3.47
C MET A 296 3.53 -2.00 -2.32
N SER A 297 4.34 -3.06 -2.35
CA SER A 297 5.31 -3.36 -1.29
C SER A 297 6.41 -2.29 -1.18
N SER A 298 7.00 -1.89 -2.31
CA SER A 298 8.04 -0.86 -2.34
C SER A 298 7.50 0.50 -1.91
N ALA A 299 6.29 0.89 -2.34
CA ALA A 299 5.67 2.15 -1.94
C ALA A 299 5.45 2.22 -0.42
N VAL A 300 5.00 1.14 0.23
CA VAL A 300 4.86 1.11 1.70
C VAL A 300 6.21 1.28 2.38
N LEU A 301 7.24 0.57 1.94
CA LEU A 301 8.57 0.61 2.54
C LEU A 301 9.24 1.99 2.41
N ILE A 302 9.18 2.58 1.22
CA ILE A 302 9.70 3.93 0.95
C ILE A 302 8.90 4.95 1.76
N SER A 303 7.57 4.85 1.81
CA SER A 303 6.72 5.75 2.60
C SER A 303 7.01 5.66 4.10
N THR A 304 7.20 4.44 4.61
CA THR A 304 7.50 4.19 6.02
C THR A 304 8.85 4.79 6.39
N THR A 305 9.89 4.51 5.59
CA THR A 305 11.24 4.99 5.86
C THR A 305 11.29 6.52 5.82
N LEU A 306 10.73 7.12 4.77
CA LEU A 306 10.75 8.57 4.61
C LEU A 306 9.86 9.27 5.64
N GLY A 307 8.74 8.67 6.03
CA GLY A 307 7.88 9.24 7.07
C GLY A 307 8.54 9.26 8.45
N ILE A 308 9.35 8.26 8.81
CA ILE A 308 10.15 8.27 10.05
C ILE A 308 11.16 9.43 10.03
N ILE A 309 11.84 9.62 8.89
CA ILE A 309 12.79 10.72 8.70
C ILE A 309 12.09 12.07 8.89
N PHE A 310 10.93 12.25 8.27
CA PHE A 310 10.12 13.46 8.36
C PHE A 310 9.58 13.75 9.78
N LEU A 311 9.14 12.72 10.50
CA LEU A 311 8.56 12.91 11.84
C LEU A 311 9.58 13.27 12.90
N PHE A 312 10.81 12.75 12.78
CA PHE A 312 11.81 12.87 13.84
C PHE A 312 12.17 14.33 14.19
N PRO A 313 12.49 15.23 13.23
CA PRO A 313 12.73 16.65 13.52
C PRO A 313 11.50 17.35 14.10
N ILE A 314 10.30 17.05 13.60
CA ILE A 314 9.06 17.67 14.07
C ILE A 314 8.83 17.39 15.56
N MET A 315 9.12 16.17 16.02
CA MET A 315 8.99 15.81 17.43
C MET A 315 10.05 16.49 18.33
N LEU A 316 11.21 16.86 17.78
CA LEU A 316 12.26 17.58 18.52
C LEU A 316 11.95 19.05 18.73
N ILE A 317 11.20 19.67 17.81
CA ILE A 317 10.84 21.09 17.85
C ILE A 317 9.43 21.33 18.40
N LEU A 318 8.72 20.26 18.80
CA LEU A 318 7.31 20.32 19.15
C LEU A 318 7.02 21.35 20.28
N PRO A 319 6.15 22.35 20.01
CA PRO A 319 5.65 23.28 21.02
C PRO A 319 4.79 22.59 22.09
N ASP A 320 4.43 23.32 23.14
CA ASP A 320 3.52 22.79 24.17
C ASP A 320 2.13 22.53 23.57
N LEU A 321 1.58 21.34 23.83
CA LEU A 321 0.36 20.85 23.19
C LEU A 321 -0.87 21.72 23.46
N GLY A 322 -0.91 22.43 24.59
CA GLY A 322 -2.03 23.29 24.98
C GLY A 322 -2.31 24.40 23.96
N ASN A 323 -1.26 25.04 23.45
CA ASN A 323 -1.40 26.20 22.55
C ASN A 323 -1.72 25.76 21.10
N LEU A 324 -1.34 24.53 20.73
CA LEU A 324 -1.48 24.04 19.34
C LEU A 324 -2.94 23.89 18.89
N PHE A 325 -3.88 23.73 19.83
CA PHE A 325 -5.30 23.51 19.57
C PHE A 325 -6.18 24.73 19.88
N ASP A 326 -5.60 25.86 20.31
CA ASP A 326 -6.37 27.05 20.67
C ASP A 326 -7.02 27.72 19.45
N ASN A 327 -6.38 27.66 18.28
CA ASN A 327 -6.90 28.22 17.05
C ASN A 327 -7.48 27.14 16.12
N ASN A 328 -8.79 26.93 16.21
CA ASN A 328 -9.52 25.98 15.37
C ASN A 328 -9.51 26.30 13.86
N LYS A 329 -9.04 27.48 13.43
CA LYS A 329 -8.96 27.85 12.01
C LYS A 329 -7.71 27.31 11.31
N VAL A 330 -6.68 26.94 12.08
CA VAL A 330 -5.35 26.61 11.56
C VAL A 330 -5.01 25.18 11.95
N LEU A 331 -4.59 24.38 10.97
CA LEU A 331 -4.15 23.01 11.24
C LEU A 331 -2.94 23.00 12.20
N PRO A 332 -2.84 22.03 13.14
CA PRO A 332 -1.77 21.97 14.13
C PRO A 332 -0.36 22.06 13.54
N ILE A 333 -0.12 21.45 12.38
CA ILE A 333 1.18 21.48 11.70
C ILE A 333 1.62 22.91 11.32
N VAL A 334 0.68 23.76 10.92
CA VAL A 334 0.96 25.15 10.53
C VAL A 334 1.35 25.97 11.77
N ASN A 335 0.68 25.71 12.91
CA ASN A 335 1.05 26.30 14.20
C ASN A 335 2.43 25.80 14.65
N ILE A 336 2.72 24.50 14.55
CA ILE A 336 4.02 23.92 14.89
C ILE A 336 5.14 24.64 14.13
N PHE A 337 5.01 24.80 12.80
CA PHE A 337 6.05 25.44 12.00
C PHE A 337 6.23 26.92 12.37
N THR A 338 5.13 27.61 12.65
CA THR A 338 5.15 29.06 12.94
C THR A 338 5.71 29.37 14.31
N GLU A 339 5.25 28.65 15.33
CA GLU A 339 5.78 28.78 16.70
C GLU A 339 7.23 28.28 16.79
N SER A 340 7.62 27.25 16.03
CA SER A 340 8.98 26.73 16.10
C SER A 340 10.02 27.64 15.45
N THR A 341 9.63 28.38 14.40
CA THR A 341 10.57 29.19 13.58
C THR A 341 10.49 30.69 13.84
N ASP A 342 9.46 31.17 14.57
CA ASP A 342 9.12 32.59 14.74
C ASP A 342 9.09 33.38 13.41
N SER A 343 8.78 32.70 12.29
CA SER A 343 8.84 33.30 10.96
C SER A 343 7.73 32.79 10.05
N THR A 344 6.74 33.64 9.79
CA THR A 344 5.63 33.35 8.87
C THR A 344 6.15 33.01 7.46
N PHE A 345 7.23 33.65 7.01
CA PHE A 345 7.79 33.40 5.69
C PHE A 345 8.33 31.97 5.54
N VAL A 346 9.08 31.50 6.55
CA VAL A 346 9.61 30.13 6.55
C VAL A 346 8.47 29.13 6.63
N SER A 347 7.50 29.34 7.53
CA SER A 347 6.30 28.49 7.62
C SER A 347 5.56 28.38 6.29
N VAL A 348 5.29 29.50 5.60
CA VAL A 348 4.61 29.49 4.29
C VAL A 348 5.39 28.64 3.30
N PHE A 349 6.71 28.79 3.22
CA PHE A 349 7.55 28.01 2.31
C PHE A 349 7.49 26.50 2.61
N LEU A 350 7.57 26.11 3.90
CA LEU A 350 7.48 24.71 4.31
C LEU A 350 6.13 24.08 3.95
N ILE A 351 5.04 24.81 4.19
CA ILE A 351 3.70 24.32 3.86
C ILE A 351 3.47 24.27 2.35
N LEU A 352 4.08 25.16 1.55
CA LEU A 352 4.03 25.08 0.09
C LEU A 352 4.67 23.79 -0.46
N LEU A 353 5.73 23.29 0.18
CA LEU A 353 6.33 22.00 -0.17
C LEU A 353 5.35 20.84 0.11
N ILE A 354 4.60 20.91 1.22
CA ILE A 354 3.53 19.96 1.56
C ILE A 354 2.38 20.05 0.55
N LEU A 355 2.01 21.25 0.10
CA LEU A 355 1.00 21.44 -0.96
C LEU A 355 1.44 20.85 -2.31
N GLY A 356 2.74 20.83 -2.61
CA GLY A 356 3.23 20.07 -3.76
C GLY A 356 2.84 18.59 -3.67
N ASN A 357 2.97 17.98 -2.49
CA ASN A 357 2.60 16.58 -2.24
C ASN A 357 1.09 16.32 -2.39
N LEU A 358 0.25 17.32 -2.08
CA LEU A 358 -1.19 17.27 -2.33
C LEU A 358 -1.52 17.07 -3.81
N PHE A 359 -0.86 17.80 -4.71
CA PHE A 359 -1.17 17.68 -6.12
C PHE A 359 -0.88 16.26 -6.64
N PHE A 360 0.26 15.68 -6.26
CA PHE A 360 0.59 14.31 -6.65
C PHE A 360 -0.39 13.28 -6.08
N SER A 361 -0.71 13.39 -4.78
CA SER A 361 -1.64 12.48 -4.12
C SER A 361 -3.06 12.60 -4.67
N GLY A 362 -3.54 13.83 -4.90
CA GLY A 362 -4.84 14.09 -5.50
C GLY A 362 -4.94 13.59 -6.95
N ILE A 363 -3.91 13.84 -7.77
CA ILE A 363 -3.87 13.33 -9.16
C ILE A 363 -4.00 11.82 -9.12
N GLY A 364 -3.17 11.16 -8.31
CA GLY A 364 -3.21 9.72 -8.17
C GLY A 364 -4.54 9.18 -7.65
N SER A 365 -5.16 9.83 -6.67
CA SER A 365 -6.41 9.35 -6.07
C SER A 365 -7.60 9.44 -7.04
N ILE A 366 -7.65 10.48 -7.88
CA ILE A 366 -8.64 10.57 -8.96
C ILE A 366 -8.31 9.57 -10.08
N THR A 367 -7.04 9.35 -10.39
CA THR A 367 -6.62 8.32 -11.36
C THR A 367 -7.09 6.94 -10.92
N THR A 368 -6.79 6.50 -9.69
CA THR A 368 -7.22 5.16 -9.22
C THR A 368 -8.74 5.06 -9.13
N SER A 369 -9.42 6.10 -8.64
CA SER A 369 -10.88 6.12 -8.52
C SER A 369 -11.57 5.93 -9.87
N SER A 370 -11.13 6.64 -10.91
CA SER A 370 -11.75 6.53 -12.23
C SER A 370 -11.49 5.17 -12.88
N ARG A 371 -10.36 4.53 -12.56
CA ARG A 371 -10.00 3.20 -13.07
C ARG A 371 -10.80 2.11 -12.36
N ALA A 372 -11.02 2.26 -11.05
CA ALA A 372 -11.95 1.42 -10.31
C ALA A 372 -13.38 1.50 -10.89
N VAL A 373 -13.86 2.71 -11.24
CA VAL A 373 -15.14 2.90 -11.94
C VAL A 373 -15.15 2.19 -13.29
N TYR A 374 -14.08 2.32 -14.08
CA TYR A 374 -13.96 1.70 -15.40
C TYR A 374 -14.01 0.17 -15.30
N SER A 375 -13.14 -0.45 -14.50
CA SER A 375 -13.06 -1.91 -14.38
C SER A 375 -14.34 -2.50 -13.80
N PHE A 376 -14.99 -1.82 -12.85
CA PHE A 376 -16.25 -2.28 -12.28
C PHE A 376 -17.46 -2.02 -13.20
N GLY A 377 -17.40 -0.96 -14.00
CA GLY A 377 -18.35 -0.69 -15.08
C GLY A 377 -18.29 -1.75 -16.18
N ARG A 378 -17.09 -2.20 -16.56
CA ARG A 378 -16.86 -3.26 -17.56
C ARG A 378 -17.63 -4.53 -17.21
N ASP A 379 -17.65 -4.88 -15.94
CA ASP A 379 -18.32 -6.07 -15.41
C ASP A 379 -19.82 -5.84 -15.13
N HIS A 380 -20.40 -4.77 -15.72
CA HIS A 380 -21.82 -4.37 -15.62
C HIS A 380 -22.31 -4.10 -14.18
N ALA A 381 -21.40 -3.81 -13.26
CA ALA A 381 -21.75 -3.63 -11.85
C ALA A 381 -22.40 -2.26 -11.57
N ILE A 382 -22.05 -1.24 -12.36
CA ILE A 382 -22.55 0.13 -12.22
C ILE A 382 -23.68 0.38 -13.24
N PRO A 383 -24.81 1.02 -12.85
CA PRO A 383 -25.85 1.40 -13.80
C PRO A 383 -25.29 2.37 -14.86
N PHE A 384 -25.82 2.30 -16.09
CA PHE A 384 -25.29 3.04 -17.24
C PHE A 384 -23.82 2.72 -17.57
N HIS A 385 -23.39 1.49 -17.31
CA HIS A 385 -22.02 1.01 -17.55
C HIS A 385 -21.40 1.46 -18.88
N SER A 386 -22.18 1.47 -19.97
CA SER A 386 -21.72 1.86 -21.30
C SER A 386 -21.16 3.28 -21.39
N ILE A 387 -21.62 4.20 -20.53
CA ILE A 387 -21.10 5.58 -20.46
C ILE A 387 -19.74 5.58 -19.75
N TRP A 388 -19.63 4.83 -18.66
CA TRP A 388 -18.45 4.83 -17.80
C TRP A 388 -17.28 4.07 -18.40
N THR A 389 -17.57 3.05 -19.21
CA THR A 389 -16.58 2.24 -19.93
C THR A 389 -16.20 2.82 -21.28
N TYR A 390 -16.83 3.91 -21.72
CA TYR A 390 -16.52 4.51 -23.01
C TYR A 390 -15.11 5.12 -23.02
N VAL A 391 -14.27 4.61 -23.92
CA VAL A 391 -12.94 5.13 -24.22
C VAL A 391 -12.92 5.57 -25.68
N ASP A 392 -12.51 6.81 -25.92
CA ASP A 392 -12.43 7.38 -27.26
C ASP A 392 -11.28 6.70 -28.05
N PRO A 393 -11.57 5.95 -29.14
CA PRO A 393 -10.55 5.23 -29.90
C PRO A 393 -9.53 6.15 -30.58
N CYS A 394 -9.93 7.40 -30.85
CA CYS A 394 -9.08 8.40 -31.53
C CYS A 394 -8.18 9.16 -30.55
N SER A 395 -8.35 8.98 -29.24
CA SER A 395 -7.57 9.71 -28.23
C SER A 395 -6.23 9.00 -27.96
N GLU A 396 -5.12 9.72 -28.13
CA GLU A 396 -3.76 9.19 -27.89
C GLU A 396 -3.56 8.59 -26.49
N SER A 397 -4.27 9.07 -25.46
CA SER A 397 -4.08 8.61 -24.07
C SER A 397 -5.05 7.51 -23.63
N LYS A 398 -6.05 7.13 -24.44
CA LYS A 398 -7.06 6.09 -24.14
C LYS A 398 -7.59 6.08 -22.68
N VAL A 399 -7.89 7.25 -22.11
CA VAL A 399 -8.39 7.38 -20.72
C VAL A 399 -9.92 7.43 -20.69
N PRO A 400 -10.59 6.75 -19.71
CA PRO A 400 -12.04 6.81 -19.54
C PRO A 400 -12.50 8.17 -18.96
N LYS A 401 -12.70 9.15 -19.84
CA LYS A 401 -13.04 10.55 -19.46
C LYS A 401 -14.31 10.64 -18.61
N TYR A 402 -15.35 9.87 -18.94
CA TYR A 402 -16.61 9.89 -18.19
C TYR A 402 -16.49 9.29 -16.78
N ALA A 403 -15.61 8.30 -16.59
CA ALA A 403 -15.31 7.75 -15.27
C ALA A 403 -14.56 8.75 -14.37
N VAL A 404 -13.67 9.56 -14.97
CA VAL A 404 -13.01 10.67 -14.27
C VAL A 404 -14.03 11.72 -13.85
N LEU A 405 -14.92 12.13 -14.77
CA LEU A 405 -15.98 13.10 -14.48
C LEU A 405 -16.96 12.59 -13.40
N LEU A 406 -17.31 11.30 -13.41
CA LEU A 406 -18.12 10.70 -12.35
C LEU A 406 -17.42 10.81 -10.99
N SER A 407 -16.14 10.46 -10.93
CA SER A 407 -15.36 10.52 -9.69
C SER A 407 -15.25 11.96 -9.16
N MET A 408 -15.05 12.95 -10.05
CA MET A 408 -15.11 14.37 -9.69
C MET A 408 -16.51 14.80 -9.22
N GLY A 409 -17.57 14.34 -9.89
CA GLY A 409 -18.95 14.64 -9.53
C GLY A 409 -19.31 14.13 -8.14
N VAL A 410 -18.93 12.90 -7.81
CA VAL A 410 -19.07 12.32 -6.45
C VAL A 410 -18.31 13.17 -5.44
N SER A 411 -17.08 13.58 -5.75
CA SER A 411 -16.28 14.46 -4.90
C SER A 411 -16.94 15.82 -4.67
N TYR A 412 -17.55 16.43 -5.68
CA TYR A 412 -18.27 17.69 -5.52
C TYR A 412 -19.53 17.54 -4.67
N ILE A 413 -20.33 16.49 -4.89
CA ILE A 413 -21.57 16.28 -4.14
C ILE A 413 -21.27 16.03 -2.66
N LEU A 414 -20.33 15.13 -2.36
CA LEU A 414 -19.97 14.81 -0.98
C LEU A 414 -19.16 15.94 -0.31
N GLY A 415 -18.49 16.78 -1.09
CA GLY A 415 -17.83 18.00 -0.60
C GLY A 415 -18.77 19.06 -0.03
N LEU A 416 -20.08 18.96 -0.26
CA LEU A 416 -21.08 19.84 0.38
C LEU A 416 -21.42 19.42 1.82
N LEU A 417 -21.19 18.16 2.20
CA LEU A 417 -21.47 17.63 3.53
C LEU A 417 -20.90 18.47 4.69
N PRO A 418 -19.64 18.96 4.67
CA PRO A 418 -19.11 19.72 5.79
C PRO A 418 -19.84 21.06 6.01
N LEU A 419 -20.57 21.59 5.03
CA LEU A 419 -21.44 22.77 5.21
C LEU A 419 -22.70 22.45 6.03
N VAL A 420 -23.15 21.20 5.98
CA VAL A 420 -24.32 20.72 6.74
C VAL A 420 -23.89 20.19 8.09
N SER A 421 -22.89 19.30 8.11
CA SER A 421 -22.35 18.66 9.31
C SER A 421 -20.91 18.19 9.08
N THR A 422 -19.98 18.79 9.81
CA THR A 422 -18.57 18.36 9.84
C THR A 422 -18.42 16.95 10.40
N ALA A 423 -19.26 16.55 11.37
CA ALA A 423 -19.28 15.20 11.91
C ALA A 423 -19.69 14.17 10.85
N ALA A 424 -20.69 14.49 10.01
CA ALA A 424 -21.09 13.63 8.91
C ALA A 424 -19.97 13.49 7.87
N PHE A 425 -19.32 14.60 7.48
CA PHE A 425 -18.18 14.56 6.56
C PHE A 425 -17.03 13.70 7.10
N ASN A 426 -16.63 13.92 8.35
CA ASN A 426 -15.57 13.12 8.99
C ASN A 426 -15.92 11.63 9.07
N ALA A 427 -17.20 11.30 9.23
CA ALA A 427 -17.67 9.92 9.20
C ALA A 427 -17.50 9.26 7.82
N PHE A 428 -17.71 9.99 6.72
CA PHE A 428 -17.40 9.50 5.38
C PHE A 428 -15.90 9.27 5.18
N ILE A 429 -15.06 10.19 5.68
CA ILE A 429 -13.59 10.02 5.61
C ILE A 429 -13.14 8.81 6.42
N GLY A 430 -13.65 8.60 7.63
CA GLY A 430 -13.39 7.37 8.40
C GLY A 430 -13.91 6.11 7.69
N CYS A 431 -15.09 6.20 7.06
CA CYS A 431 -15.64 5.12 6.26
C CYS A 431 -14.74 4.74 5.06
N ALA A 432 -13.95 5.67 4.51
CA ALA A 432 -13.00 5.38 3.44
C ALA A 432 -12.02 4.25 3.82
N VAL A 433 -11.43 4.37 5.02
CA VAL A 433 -10.50 3.37 5.55
C VAL A 433 -11.22 2.06 5.80
N LEU A 434 -12.42 2.09 6.40
CA LEU A 434 -13.22 0.88 6.64
C LEU A 434 -13.56 0.13 5.34
N CYS A 435 -13.92 0.86 4.28
CA CYS A 435 -14.21 0.32 2.96
C CYS A 435 -12.96 -0.29 2.30
N LEU A 436 -11.82 0.42 2.29
CA LEU A 436 -10.56 -0.11 1.74
C LEU A 436 -10.04 -1.32 2.52
N CYS A 437 -10.09 -1.27 3.86
CA CYS A 437 -9.77 -2.42 4.70
C CYS A 437 -10.69 -3.59 4.41
N SER A 438 -12.00 -3.37 4.25
CA SER A 438 -12.96 -4.45 3.93
C SER A 438 -12.70 -5.06 2.56
N ALA A 439 -12.43 -4.23 1.55
CA ALA A 439 -12.11 -4.68 0.20
C ALA A 439 -10.87 -5.58 0.17
N THR A 440 -9.84 -5.23 0.97
CA THR A 440 -8.61 -6.04 1.12
C THR A 440 -8.79 -7.26 2.00
N LEU A 441 -9.63 -7.17 3.03
CA LEU A 441 -9.87 -8.24 3.98
C LEU A 441 -10.60 -9.44 3.34
N ILE A 442 -11.58 -9.20 2.47
CA ILE A 442 -12.37 -10.27 1.82
C ILE A 442 -11.48 -11.28 1.07
N PRO A 443 -10.66 -10.89 0.08
CA PRO A 443 -9.81 -11.83 -0.65
C PRO A 443 -8.77 -12.50 0.25
N LEU A 444 -8.23 -11.80 1.25
CA LEU A 444 -7.28 -12.38 2.19
C LEU A 444 -7.90 -13.48 3.06
N ILE A 445 -9.13 -13.28 3.55
CA ILE A 445 -9.90 -14.31 4.26
C ILE A 445 -10.19 -15.49 3.32
N LEU A 446 -10.60 -15.24 2.08
CA LEU A 446 -10.86 -16.32 1.11
C LEU A 446 -9.61 -17.17 0.85
N VAL A 447 -8.43 -16.55 0.80
CA VAL A 447 -7.15 -17.26 0.67
C VAL A 447 -6.87 -18.15 1.89
N LEU A 448 -7.18 -17.68 3.11
CA LEU A 448 -7.06 -18.48 4.32
C LEU A 448 -8.03 -19.67 4.32
N LEU A 449 -9.28 -19.44 3.92
CA LEU A 449 -10.33 -20.47 3.85
C LEU A 449 -10.02 -21.56 2.80
N THR A 450 -9.41 -21.18 1.68
CA THR A 450 -8.99 -22.09 0.60
C THR A 450 -7.62 -22.75 0.86
N GLY A 451 -7.01 -22.48 2.01
CA GLY A 451 -5.72 -23.08 2.42
C GLY A 451 -4.54 -22.65 1.55
N ARG A 452 -4.59 -21.45 0.95
CA ARG A 452 -3.58 -20.88 0.05
C ARG A 452 -3.28 -21.71 -1.21
N ARG A 453 -4.09 -22.75 -1.50
CA ARG A 453 -3.84 -23.68 -2.63
C ARG A 453 -3.92 -22.96 -3.97
N THR A 454 -4.82 -22.00 -4.07
CA THR A 454 -5.10 -21.19 -5.27
C THR A 454 -3.90 -20.32 -5.69
N LEU A 455 -2.99 -20.00 -4.76
CA LEU A 455 -1.85 -19.10 -4.98
C LEU A 455 -0.54 -19.81 -5.31
N ARG A 456 -0.51 -21.15 -5.36
CA ARG A 456 0.72 -21.95 -5.46
C ARG A 456 1.59 -21.63 -6.68
N ASN A 457 0.97 -21.20 -7.78
CA ASN A 457 1.65 -20.91 -9.06
C ASN A 457 1.64 -19.42 -9.39
N ALA A 458 1.52 -18.52 -8.40
CA ALA A 458 1.57 -17.08 -8.64
C ALA A 458 2.99 -16.64 -9.07
N PRO A 459 3.12 -15.68 -10.02
CA PRO A 459 4.42 -15.15 -10.45
C PRO A 459 5.24 -14.54 -9.29
N ILE A 460 4.56 -13.89 -8.36
CA ILE A 460 5.13 -13.44 -7.09
C ILE A 460 4.49 -14.27 -5.98
N LYS A 461 5.23 -15.26 -5.49
CA LYS A 461 4.79 -16.19 -4.44
C LYS A 461 5.58 -15.97 -3.15
N ILE A 462 4.90 -16.07 -2.02
CA ILE A 462 5.53 -16.06 -0.69
C ILE A 462 5.76 -17.51 -0.27
N LYS A 463 6.91 -17.82 0.35
CA LYS A 463 7.20 -19.16 0.88
C LYS A 463 6.01 -19.67 1.72
N TYR A 464 5.53 -20.89 1.44
CA TYR A 464 4.24 -21.37 1.93
C TYR A 464 4.01 -21.21 3.44
N LYS A 465 5.01 -21.56 4.27
CA LYS A 465 4.92 -21.42 5.74
C LYS A 465 4.89 -19.97 6.20
N ILE A 466 5.69 -19.10 5.57
CA ILE A 466 5.73 -17.66 5.85
C ILE A 466 4.42 -17.00 5.40
N GLY A 467 3.88 -17.42 4.26
CA GLY A 467 2.63 -16.90 3.71
C GLY A 467 1.42 -17.06 4.64
N TRP A 468 1.37 -18.12 5.46
CA TRP A 468 0.33 -18.25 6.50
C TRP A 468 0.45 -17.17 7.57
N VAL A 469 1.66 -16.96 8.10
CA VAL A 469 1.91 -15.96 9.14
C VAL A 469 1.64 -14.55 8.61
N VAL A 470 2.12 -14.25 7.40
CA VAL A 470 1.92 -12.95 6.74
C VAL A 470 0.43 -12.67 6.51
N ASN A 471 -0.33 -13.65 6.01
CA ASN A 471 -1.76 -13.48 5.75
C ASN A 471 -2.58 -13.35 7.06
N ILE A 472 -2.33 -14.19 8.07
CA ILE A 472 -2.99 -14.06 9.39
C ILE A 472 -2.66 -12.71 10.03
N GLY A 473 -1.39 -12.30 10.01
CA GLY A 473 -0.97 -10.99 10.51
C GLY A 473 -1.65 -9.84 9.79
N SER A 474 -1.80 -9.95 8.46
CA SER A 474 -2.52 -8.96 7.65
C SER A 474 -4.00 -8.86 8.03
N VAL A 475 -4.68 -9.99 8.21
CA VAL A 475 -6.09 -10.03 8.63
C VAL A 475 -6.28 -9.40 10.01
N VAL A 476 -5.43 -9.76 10.98
CA VAL A 476 -5.48 -9.19 12.34
C VAL A 476 -5.22 -7.69 12.30
N TRP A 477 -4.24 -7.24 11.50
CA TRP A 477 -3.93 -5.83 11.33
C TRP A 477 -5.10 -5.05 10.73
N LEU A 478 -5.69 -5.53 9.62
CA LEU A 478 -6.83 -4.87 8.98
C LEU A 478 -8.02 -4.76 9.94
N LEU A 479 -8.30 -5.79 10.75
CA LEU A 479 -9.35 -5.73 11.78
C LEU A 479 -9.03 -4.71 12.88
N LEU A 480 -7.76 -4.63 13.32
CA LEU A 480 -7.32 -3.64 14.29
C LEU A 480 -7.42 -2.20 13.73
N SER A 481 -7.04 -2.01 12.47
CA SER A 481 -7.16 -0.75 11.74
C SER A 481 -8.63 -0.32 11.58
N MET A 482 -9.53 -1.26 11.35
CA MET A 482 -10.97 -0.97 11.34
C MET A 482 -11.47 -0.56 12.72
N LEU A 483 -11.02 -1.26 13.78
CA LEU A 483 -11.38 -0.94 15.15
C LEU A 483 -10.90 0.46 15.57
N SER A 484 -9.64 0.82 15.26
CA SER A 484 -9.07 2.12 15.64
C SER A 484 -9.84 3.29 15.02
N VAL A 485 -10.23 3.17 13.76
CA VAL A 485 -11.02 4.19 13.04
C VAL A 485 -12.45 4.31 13.56
N CYS A 486 -12.99 3.28 14.22
CA CYS A 486 -14.34 3.35 14.82
C CYS A 486 -14.37 4.08 16.16
N LEU A 487 -13.23 4.24 16.83
CA LEU A 487 -13.16 4.87 18.15
C LEU A 487 -13.15 6.40 18.03
N PRO A 488 -13.79 7.14 18.94
CA PRO A 488 -13.77 8.60 18.92
C PRO A 488 -12.40 9.13 19.39
N PRO A 489 -11.87 10.21 18.78
CA PRO A 489 -10.55 10.75 19.09
C PRO A 489 -10.47 11.48 20.44
N GLN A 490 -11.61 11.84 21.04
CA GLN A 490 -11.70 12.48 22.36
C GLN A 490 -12.96 12.01 23.10
N ILE A 491 -12.87 11.95 24.43
CA ILE A 491 -14.01 11.77 25.34
C ILE A 491 -14.00 12.89 26.41
N PRO A 492 -15.18 13.38 26.86
CA PRO A 492 -16.54 12.94 26.51
C PRO A 492 -16.97 13.36 25.09
N VAL A 493 -17.77 12.50 24.44
CA VAL A 493 -18.32 12.76 23.10
C VAL A 493 -19.60 13.59 23.17
N THR A 494 -19.76 14.50 22.21
CA THR A 494 -21.01 15.24 21.95
C THR A 494 -21.55 14.84 20.57
N ALA A 495 -22.78 15.20 20.24
CA ALA A 495 -23.34 14.93 18.90
C ALA A 495 -22.50 15.52 17.75
N LYS A 496 -21.68 16.55 18.02
CA LYS A 496 -20.77 17.17 17.03
C LYS A 496 -19.38 16.54 17.00
N THR A 497 -18.95 15.89 18.09
CA THR A 497 -17.59 15.33 18.23
C THR A 497 -17.56 13.80 18.19
N MET A 498 -18.73 13.15 18.18
CA MET A 498 -18.87 11.71 18.06
C MET A 498 -18.36 11.21 16.70
N ASN A 499 -17.70 10.05 16.70
CA ASN A 499 -17.26 9.39 15.49
C ASN A 499 -18.38 8.50 14.93
N TYR A 500 -18.94 8.88 13.77
CA TYR A 500 -20.01 8.16 13.10
C TYR A 500 -19.52 7.24 11.95
N ALA A 501 -18.21 7.01 11.83
CA ALA A 501 -17.64 6.23 10.72
C ALA A 501 -18.25 4.82 10.60
N LEU A 502 -18.41 4.12 11.72
CA LEU A 502 -19.03 2.79 11.74
C LEU A 502 -20.49 2.82 11.28
N VAL A 503 -21.24 3.85 11.66
CA VAL A 503 -22.66 4.00 11.28
C VAL A 503 -22.78 4.19 9.77
N VAL A 504 -21.95 5.06 9.20
CA VAL A 504 -21.89 5.28 7.75
C VAL A 504 -21.44 4.02 7.03
N PHE A 505 -20.44 3.30 7.54
CA PHE A 505 -19.99 2.04 6.98
C PHE A 505 -21.09 0.96 6.95
N VAL A 506 -21.81 0.78 8.05
CA VAL A 506 -22.94 -0.17 8.12
C VAL A 506 -24.05 0.24 7.14
N ALA A 507 -24.35 1.54 7.02
CA ALA A 507 -25.31 2.04 6.04
C ALA A 507 -24.87 1.77 4.59
N CYS A 508 -23.58 1.98 4.28
CA CYS A 508 -23.01 1.63 2.98
C CYS A 508 -23.09 0.12 2.73
N PHE A 509 -22.70 -0.72 3.70
CA PHE A 509 -22.74 -2.18 3.59
C PHE A 509 -24.17 -2.69 3.32
N ILE A 510 -25.16 -2.23 4.09
CA ILE A 510 -26.58 -2.57 3.87
C ILE A 510 -27.03 -2.12 2.47
N SER A 511 -26.64 -0.91 2.05
CA SER A 511 -26.97 -0.40 0.72
C SER A 511 -26.40 -1.25 -0.40
N ILE A 512 -25.15 -1.72 -0.26
CA ILE A 512 -24.49 -2.61 -1.23
C ILE A 512 -25.23 -3.96 -1.32
N ILE A 513 -25.68 -4.51 -0.19
CA ILE A 513 -26.47 -5.75 -0.16
C ILE A 513 -27.83 -5.55 -0.84
N ILE A 514 -28.51 -4.44 -0.57
CA ILE A 514 -29.78 -4.12 -1.25
C ILE A 514 -29.55 -3.99 -2.75
N LEU A 515 -28.49 -3.31 -3.18
CA LEU A 515 -28.12 -3.18 -4.58
C LEU A 515 -27.76 -4.53 -5.22
N TYR A 516 -27.16 -5.46 -4.47
CA TYR A 516 -26.92 -6.81 -4.94
C TYR A 516 -28.22 -7.51 -5.31
N PHE A 517 -29.20 -7.54 -4.40
CA PHE A 517 -30.46 -8.22 -4.65
C PHE A 517 -31.32 -7.54 -5.72
N ARG A 518 -31.24 -6.22 -5.86
CA ARG A 518 -32.04 -5.47 -6.84
C ARG A 518 -31.42 -5.41 -8.25
N TRP A 519 -30.09 -5.37 -8.35
CA TRP A 519 -29.38 -5.16 -9.61
C TRP A 519 -28.27 -6.18 -9.82
N GLY A 520 -27.39 -6.36 -8.84
CA GLY A 520 -26.19 -7.18 -8.98
C GLY A 520 -26.49 -8.63 -9.33
N ASN A 521 -27.54 -9.23 -8.78
CA ASN A 521 -27.86 -10.63 -9.04
C ASN A 521 -28.23 -10.91 -10.52
N VAL A 522 -28.75 -9.90 -11.23
CA VAL A 522 -29.18 -10.04 -12.62
C VAL A 522 -28.11 -9.54 -13.58
N ASN A 523 -27.55 -8.35 -13.32
CA ASN A 523 -26.74 -7.64 -14.29
C ASN A 523 -25.23 -7.80 -14.09
N PHE A 524 -24.76 -8.11 -12.87
CA PHE A 524 -23.33 -8.23 -12.61
C PHE A 524 -22.76 -9.48 -13.29
N GLN A 525 -21.74 -9.26 -14.12
CA GLN A 525 -21.02 -10.33 -14.79
C GLN A 525 -19.70 -10.56 -14.08
N LEU A 526 -19.39 -11.81 -13.80
CA LEU A 526 -18.09 -12.17 -13.23
C LEU A 526 -17.04 -12.10 -14.34
N PRO A 527 -15.80 -11.68 -14.04
CA PRO A 527 -14.72 -11.76 -15.01
C PRO A 527 -14.60 -13.19 -15.52
N LEU A 528 -14.55 -13.37 -16.85
CA LEU A 528 -14.38 -14.67 -17.47
C LEU A 528 -12.88 -14.92 -17.68
N VAL A 529 -12.38 -16.09 -17.25
CA VAL A 529 -10.99 -16.50 -17.48
C VAL A 529 -10.88 -17.05 -18.89
N ASP A 530 -9.91 -16.56 -19.66
CA ASP A 530 -9.62 -17.05 -21.00
C ASP A 530 -9.10 -18.48 -20.94
N LYS A 531 -9.99 -19.41 -21.30
CA LYS A 531 -9.70 -20.85 -21.23
C LYS A 531 -8.72 -21.30 -22.31
N LEU A 532 -8.68 -20.62 -23.46
CA LEU A 532 -7.81 -20.99 -24.57
C LEU A 532 -6.34 -20.72 -24.25
N ASN A 533 -6.05 -19.59 -23.60
CA ASN A 533 -4.69 -19.31 -23.12
C ASN A 533 -4.34 -20.16 -21.89
N LYS A 534 -5.30 -20.47 -21.01
CA LYS A 534 -5.07 -21.34 -19.85
C LYS A 534 -4.58 -22.72 -20.27
N ASP A 535 -5.17 -23.30 -21.31
CA ASP A 535 -4.76 -24.60 -21.86
C ASP A 535 -3.35 -24.53 -22.47
N ASN A 536 -3.04 -23.49 -23.26
CA ASN A 536 -1.71 -23.29 -23.83
C ASN A 536 -0.61 -23.07 -22.76
N THR A 537 -0.87 -22.27 -21.73
CA THR A 537 0.10 -22.07 -20.62
C THR A 537 0.26 -23.35 -19.79
N THR A 538 -0.78 -24.17 -19.62
CA THR A 538 -0.65 -25.49 -18.98
C THR A 538 0.05 -26.53 -19.86
N MET A 539 -0.06 -26.43 -21.19
CA MET A 539 0.67 -27.30 -22.12
C MET A 539 2.15 -26.94 -22.18
N GLU A 540 2.52 -25.65 -22.29
CA GLU A 540 3.92 -25.19 -22.23
C GLU A 540 4.56 -25.53 -20.87
N ALA A 541 3.82 -25.33 -19.77
CA ALA A 541 4.21 -25.76 -18.43
C ALA A 541 4.46 -27.28 -18.34
N GLY A 542 3.58 -28.08 -18.96
CA GLY A 542 3.67 -29.54 -18.97
C GLY A 542 4.81 -30.06 -19.86
N GLU A 543 5.06 -29.42 -21.00
CA GLU A 543 6.17 -29.73 -21.90
C GLU A 543 7.52 -29.44 -21.24
N THR A 544 7.64 -28.31 -20.52
CA THR A 544 8.85 -27.95 -19.77
C THR A 544 9.13 -28.96 -18.64
N GLU A 545 8.10 -29.39 -17.89
CA GLU A 545 8.24 -30.44 -16.87
C GLU A 545 8.64 -31.81 -17.48
N CYS A 546 8.17 -32.11 -18.69
CA CYS A 546 8.49 -33.36 -19.40
C CYS A 546 9.92 -33.34 -19.95
N GLU A 547 10.36 -32.21 -20.51
CA GLU A 547 11.75 -31.99 -20.93
C GLU A 547 12.72 -32.09 -19.75
N GLN A 548 12.40 -31.45 -18.63
CA GLN A 548 13.26 -31.43 -17.43
C GLN A 548 13.35 -32.82 -16.77
N LYS A 549 12.26 -33.60 -16.77
CA LYS A 549 12.29 -35.02 -16.38
C LYS A 549 13.07 -35.88 -17.36
N SER A 550 12.99 -35.62 -18.67
CA SER A 550 13.75 -36.37 -19.70
C SER A 550 15.25 -36.11 -19.60
N HIS A 551 15.66 -34.87 -19.31
CA HIS A 551 17.05 -34.49 -19.05
C HIS A 551 17.57 -35.11 -17.75
N LEU A 552 16.74 -35.19 -16.70
CA LEU A 552 17.11 -35.84 -15.44
C LEU A 552 17.26 -37.37 -15.61
N SER A 553 16.38 -38.01 -16.40
CA SER A 553 16.52 -39.45 -16.72
C SER A 553 17.73 -39.74 -17.60
N ALA A 554 18.02 -38.90 -18.60
CA ALA A 554 19.20 -39.04 -19.45
C ALA A 554 20.50 -38.81 -18.65
N GLY A 555 20.48 -37.90 -17.67
CA GLY A 555 21.58 -37.70 -16.72
C GLY A 555 21.81 -38.92 -15.81
N LEU A 556 20.75 -39.56 -15.34
CA LEU A 556 20.82 -40.80 -14.55
C LEU A 556 21.34 -41.99 -15.35
N GLU A 557 20.94 -42.13 -16.62
CA GLU A 557 21.45 -43.16 -17.52
C GLU A 557 22.94 -42.96 -17.84
N MET A 558 23.37 -41.71 -18.06
CA MET A 558 24.80 -41.40 -18.20
C MET A 558 25.60 -41.69 -16.92
N PHE A 559 25.04 -41.40 -15.73
CA PHE A 559 25.69 -41.72 -14.46
C PHE A 559 25.85 -43.22 -14.25
N GLN A 560 24.83 -44.03 -14.60
CA GLN A 560 24.92 -45.48 -14.56
C GLN A 560 25.91 -46.06 -15.57
N GLN A 561 26.06 -45.44 -16.76
CA GLN A 561 27.12 -45.80 -17.71
C GLN A 561 28.52 -45.45 -17.19
N PHE A 562 28.67 -44.33 -16.47
CA PHE A 562 29.93 -43.95 -15.84
C PHE A 562 30.31 -44.86 -14.67
N GLU A 563 29.36 -45.30 -13.84
CA GLU A 563 29.62 -46.33 -12.81
C GLU A 563 29.97 -47.70 -13.44
N GLY A 564 29.28 -48.09 -14.52
CA GLY A 564 29.58 -49.30 -15.28
C GLY A 564 30.98 -49.31 -15.89
N GLN A 565 31.46 -48.15 -16.38
CA GLN A 565 32.82 -48.01 -16.91
C GLN A 565 33.89 -47.88 -15.82
N SER A 566 33.56 -47.30 -14.66
CA SER A 566 34.48 -47.21 -13.51
C SER A 566 34.74 -48.60 -12.89
N SER A 567 33.71 -49.45 -12.81
CA SER A 567 33.88 -50.84 -12.34
C SER A 567 34.63 -51.75 -13.33
N ALA A 568 34.72 -51.37 -14.62
CA ALA A 568 35.50 -52.10 -15.62
C ALA A 568 37.00 -51.68 -15.63
N LYS A 569 37.33 -50.49 -15.12
CA LYS A 569 38.71 -49.96 -15.08
C LYS A 569 39.47 -50.27 -13.78
N SER A 570 38.80 -50.77 -12.74
CA SER A 570 39.45 -51.22 -11.50
C SER A 570 39.92 -52.69 -11.53
N ILE A 571 39.73 -53.40 -12.65
CA ILE A 571 40.13 -54.82 -12.79
C ILE A 571 41.38 -55.01 -13.68
N SER A 572 41.87 -53.98 -14.39
CA SER A 572 42.95 -54.17 -15.38
C SER A 572 44.35 -53.70 -14.98
N ASP A 573 44.55 -53.08 -13.82
CA ASP A 573 45.88 -52.62 -13.38
C ASP A 573 46.19 -53.03 -11.93
N SER A 574 46.39 -54.33 -11.71
CA SER A 574 47.22 -54.80 -10.61
C SER A 574 47.95 -56.11 -10.95
N SER A 575 49.28 -56.02 -10.89
CA SER A 575 50.26 -57.11 -10.69
C SER A 575 50.72 -58.00 -11.88
N GLN A 576 51.85 -57.62 -12.48
CA GLN A 576 52.88 -58.56 -12.95
C GLN A 576 54.20 -58.24 -12.24
N GLN A 577 54.53 -59.01 -11.19
CA GLN A 577 55.90 -59.41 -10.84
C GLN A 577 55.85 -60.52 -9.77
N SER A 578 56.22 -61.73 -10.19
CA SER A 578 56.53 -62.92 -9.38
C SER A 578 57.99 -62.82 -8.83
N PRO A 579 58.51 -63.70 -7.94
CA PRO A 579 58.09 -65.11 -7.73
C PRO A 579 58.16 -65.69 -6.28
N SER A 580 57.74 -66.97 -6.26
CA SER A 580 58.09 -68.11 -5.39
C SER A 580 57.50 -68.24 -3.98
N ASP A 581 56.66 -69.28 -3.88
CA ASP A 581 56.60 -70.36 -2.88
C ASP A 581 56.44 -69.99 -1.40
N GLU A 582 55.27 -70.28 -0.83
CA GLU A 582 55.09 -71.48 0.00
C GLU A 582 53.62 -71.62 0.48
N SER A 583 53.29 -72.88 0.71
CA SER A 583 52.02 -73.54 1.03
C SER A 583 51.39 -73.21 2.40
N TYR A 584 50.06 -73.41 2.46
CA TYR A 584 49.26 -74.12 3.49
C TYR A 584 47.96 -73.40 3.90
N ASP A 585 46.88 -73.88 3.28
CA ASP A 585 45.62 -74.39 3.82
C ASP A 585 45.06 -73.97 5.21
N LEU A 586 43.73 -73.76 5.17
CA LEU A 586 42.69 -73.97 6.18
C LEU A 586 42.53 -73.02 7.39
N GLY A 587 41.36 -72.37 7.45
CA GLY A 587 40.52 -72.49 8.65
C GLY A 587 39.68 -71.30 9.12
N VAL A 588 38.38 -71.32 8.78
CA VAL A 588 37.21 -71.23 9.69
C VAL A 588 36.91 -69.94 10.52
N SER A 589 35.62 -69.57 10.43
CA SER A 589 34.74 -68.79 11.35
C SER A 589 34.93 -67.27 11.39
N LYS A 590 33.92 -66.41 11.14
CA LYS A 590 32.55 -66.20 11.66
C LYS A 590 32.51 -65.56 13.07
N LEU A 591 31.74 -64.46 13.14
CA LEU A 591 31.41 -63.58 14.28
C LEU A 591 32.53 -62.61 14.70
N GLY A 592 32.28 -61.33 14.97
CA GLY A 592 31.04 -60.56 15.05
C GLY A 592 31.32 -59.29 15.86
N THR A 593 30.46 -58.28 15.67
CA THR A 593 30.13 -57.20 16.62
C THR A 593 31.29 -56.40 17.24
N LEU A 594 31.38 -55.11 16.93
CA LEU A 594 30.55 -54.04 17.52
C LEU A 594 30.57 -52.80 16.62
#